data_AF-A0A4R8IAP2-F1
#
_entry.id   AF-A0A4R8IAP2-F1
#
_cell.length_a   1.000
_cell.length_b   1.000
_cell.length_c   1.000
_cell.angle_alpha   90.00
_cell.angle_beta   90.00
_cell.angle_gamma   90.00
#
_symmetry.space_group_name_H-M   'P 1'
#
loop_
_entity.id
_entity.type
_entity.pdbx_description
1 polymer ?
#
loop_
_entity_poly.entity_id
_entity_poly.type
_entity_poly.pdbx_seq_one_letter_code
_entity_poly.pdbx_strand_id
1 'polypeptide(L)'
;MKNNQKEKFKLNKQQRISILVVVFSLLIYLNRNVLIYRNIITFLETKEVYAKIIDEKEGSRGSHLTGFFTYYYEFKAKDELYKNPSYNEKFKIGDSVLVIYSTEFPFINKVKSE
;
A
#
# COMPACT_ATOMS: atom_id res chain seq x y z
N MET A 1 -19.88 37.75 -36.69
CA MET A 1 -19.01 36.95 -35.79
C MET A 1 -19.75 36.73 -34.48
N LYS A 2 -20.14 35.50 -34.13
CA LYS A 2 -20.74 35.18 -32.83
C LYS A 2 -19.62 34.94 -31.82
N ASN A 3 -19.53 35.81 -30.81
CA ASN A 3 -18.64 35.63 -29.66
C ASN A 3 -19.13 34.46 -28.81
N ASN A 4 -18.58 33.26 -29.06
CA ASN A 4 -18.72 32.13 -28.15
C ASN A 4 -17.80 32.36 -26.95
N GLN A 5 -18.25 33.16 -25.98
CA GLN A 5 -17.62 33.21 -24.67
C GLN A 5 -17.87 31.86 -23.98
N LYS A 6 -16.81 31.03 -23.89
CA LYS A 6 -16.80 29.86 -23.01
C LYS A 6 -16.93 30.37 -21.57
N GLU A 7 -18.13 30.31 -21.00
CA GLU A 7 -18.31 30.54 -19.57
C GLU A 7 -17.43 29.55 -18.80
N LYS A 8 -16.44 30.06 -18.08
CA LYS A 8 -15.62 29.25 -17.19
C LYS A 8 -16.51 28.80 -16.03
N PHE A 9 -16.87 27.53 -16.02
CA PHE A 9 -17.62 26.90 -14.92
C PHE A 9 -16.87 27.12 -13.60
N LYS A 10 -17.34 28.05 -12.76
CA LYS A 10 -16.73 28.36 -11.46
C LYS A 10 -17.37 27.46 -10.41
N LEU A 11 -16.62 26.47 -9.95
CA LEU A 11 -17.02 25.62 -8.83
C LEU A 11 -17.26 26.47 -7.57
N ASN A 12 -18.39 26.23 -6.91
CA ASN A 12 -18.72 26.87 -5.64
C ASN A 12 -17.88 26.28 -4.48
N LYS A 13 -17.88 26.94 -3.31
CA LYS A 13 -17.03 26.55 -2.17
C LYS A 13 -17.30 25.11 -1.71
N GLN A 14 -18.58 24.70 -1.65
CA GLN A 14 -18.96 23.35 -1.22
C GLN A 14 -18.47 22.28 -2.21
N GLN A 15 -18.68 22.48 -3.51
CA GLN A 15 -18.20 21.58 -4.56
C GLN A 15 -16.67 21.41 -4.52
N ARG A 16 -15.91 22.48 -4.28
CA ARG A 16 -14.45 22.38 -4.12
C ARG A 16 -14.06 21.52 -2.93
N ILE A 17 -14.70 21.71 -1.78
CA ILE A 17 -14.44 20.90 -0.58
C ILE A 17 -14.81 19.43 -0.84
N SER A 18 -15.96 19.16 -1.45
CA SER A 18 -16.37 17.80 -1.79
C SER A 18 -15.37 17.11 -2.71
N ILE A 19 -14.88 17.81 -3.75
CA ILE A 19 -13.84 17.27 -4.65
C ILE A 19 -12.55 16.98 -3.87
N LEU A 20 -12.13 17.89 -2.99
CA LEU A 20 -10.94 17.67 -2.16
C LEU A 20 -11.09 16.45 -1.26
N VAL A 21 -12.26 16.27 -0.63
CA VAL A 21 -12.55 15.09 0.20
C VAL A 21 -12.49 13.82 -0.65
N VAL A 22 -13.11 13.79 -1.83
CA VAL A 22 -13.08 12.63 -2.73
C VAL A 22 -11.66 12.29 -3.17
N VAL A 23 -10.89 13.30 -3.59
CA VAL A 23 -9.47 13.13 -3.97
C VAL A 23 -8.66 12.61 -2.79
N PHE A 24 -8.87 13.15 -1.60
CA PHE A 24 -8.17 12.73 -0.39
C PHE A 24 -8.51 11.29 0.00
N SER A 25 -9.80 10.91 -0.03
CA SER A 25 -10.25 9.54 0.21
C SER A 25 -9.66 8.56 -0.82
N LEU A 26 -9.58 8.96 -2.09
CA LEU A 26 -8.94 8.14 -3.13
C LEU A 26 -7.44 7.94 -2.83
N LEU A 27 -6.73 8.99 -2.42
CA LEU A 27 -5.32 8.88 -2.04
C LEU A 27 -5.12 7.93 -0.84
N ILE A 28 -6.00 7.99 0.16
CA ILE A 28 -5.97 7.05 1.30
C ILE A 28 -6.20 5.63 0.82
N TYR A 29 -7.22 5.39 0.00
CA TYR A 29 -7.56 4.05 -0.51
C TYR A 29 -6.42 3.42 -1.32
N LEU A 30 -5.78 4.22 -2.18
CA LEU A 30 -4.63 3.79 -2.99
C LEU A 30 -3.40 3.45 -2.13
N ASN A 31 -3.26 4.04 -0.94
CA ASN A 31 -2.12 3.83 -0.04
C ASN A 31 -2.52 3.10 1.26
N ARG A 32 -3.67 2.42 1.28
CA ARG A 32 -4.25 1.80 2.48
C ARG A 32 -3.33 0.79 3.17
N ASN A 33 -2.49 0.08 2.42
CA ASN A 33 -1.55 -0.89 2.98
C ASN A 33 -0.59 -0.21 3.96
N VAL A 34 0.00 0.93 3.57
CA VAL A 34 0.96 1.68 4.38
C VAL A 34 0.26 2.53 5.43
N LEU A 35 -0.82 3.22 5.06
CA LEU A 35 -1.48 4.18 5.94
C LEU A 35 -2.39 3.52 6.98
N ILE A 36 -3.06 2.43 6.62
CA ILE A 36 -4.07 1.79 7.46
C ILE A 36 -3.57 0.43 7.95
N TYR A 37 -3.40 -0.54 7.05
CA TYR A 37 -3.22 -1.96 7.43
C TYR A 37 -2.00 -2.21 8.32
N ARG A 38 -0.84 -1.65 7.98
CA ARG A 38 0.39 -1.79 8.79
C ARG A 38 0.28 -1.19 10.20
N ASN A 39 -0.57 -0.18 10.37
CA ASN A 39 -0.78 0.52 11.64
C ASN A 39 -1.85 -0.17 12.48
N ILE A 40 -2.92 -0.67 11.87
CA ILE A 40 -4.02 -1.30 12.62
C ILE A 40 -3.69 -2.72 13.09
N ILE A 41 -2.71 -3.39 12.49
CA ILE A 41 -2.35 -4.77 12.82
C ILE A 41 -2.00 -4.98 14.30
N THR A 42 -1.53 -3.94 14.98
CA THR A 42 -1.21 -3.98 16.42
C THR A 42 -2.44 -4.13 17.32
N PHE A 43 -3.64 -3.87 16.80
CA PHE A 43 -4.91 -3.97 17.52
C PHE A 43 -5.67 -5.25 17.17
N LEU A 44 -5.14 -6.09 16.29
CA LEU A 44 -5.75 -7.33 15.84
C LEU A 44 -5.11 -8.53 16.53
N GLU A 45 -5.84 -9.64 16.59
CA GLU A 45 -5.21 -10.93 16.89
C GLU A 45 -4.24 -11.29 15.76
N THR A 46 -3.02 -11.66 16.12
CA THR A 46 -1.92 -11.85 15.17
C THR A 46 -1.19 -13.17 15.41
N LYS A 47 -0.57 -13.69 14.35
CA LYS A 47 0.39 -14.79 14.38
C LYS A 47 1.66 -14.40 13.63
N GLU A 48 2.73 -15.10 13.94
CA GLU A 48 4.03 -14.91 13.30
C GLU A 48 4.32 -16.09 12.37
N VAL A 49 4.98 -15.80 11.24
CA VAL A 49 5.39 -16.80 10.27
C VAL A 49 6.66 -16.33 9.56
N TYR A 50 7.52 -17.28 9.21
CA TYR A 50 8.64 -17.00 8.32
C TYR A 50 8.14 -16.95 6.88
N ALA A 51 8.33 -15.80 6.25
CA ALA A 51 8.04 -15.55 4.84
C ALA A 51 9.34 -15.54 4.03
N LYS A 52 9.27 -15.92 2.76
CA LYS A 52 10.42 -15.84 1.84
C LYS A 52 10.36 -14.58 1.02
N ILE A 53 11.48 -13.92 0.83
CA ILE A 53 11.63 -12.83 -0.14
C ILE A 53 11.67 -13.44 -1.55
N ILE A 54 10.82 -12.93 -2.43
CA ILE A 54 10.66 -13.40 -3.81
C ILE A 54 11.15 -12.37 -4.82
N ASP A 55 11.44 -12.83 -6.04
CA ASP A 55 11.83 -11.99 -7.17
C ASP A 55 10.63 -11.28 -7.81
N GLU A 56 9.87 -10.57 -6.97
CA GLU A 56 8.83 -9.65 -7.39
C GLU A 56 9.14 -8.29 -6.76
N LYS A 57 9.16 -7.24 -7.57
CA LYS A 57 9.61 -5.90 -7.17
C LYS A 57 8.43 -4.97 -7.02
N GLU A 58 8.36 -4.29 -5.88
CA GLU A 58 7.54 -3.10 -5.70
C GLU A 58 8.37 -1.88 -6.09
N GLY A 59 8.01 -1.25 -7.21
CA GLY A 59 8.56 0.04 -7.59
C GLY A 59 7.92 1.14 -6.76
N SER A 60 8.72 1.88 -5.99
CA SER A 60 8.25 3.11 -5.36
C SER A 60 7.71 4.10 -6.41
N ARG A 61 6.80 5.02 -6.02
CA ARG A 61 6.38 6.10 -6.93
C ARG A 61 7.61 6.95 -7.27
N GLY A 62 8.04 6.92 -8.53
CA GLY A 62 9.30 7.54 -8.97
C GLY A 62 10.48 6.56 -9.15
N SER A 63 10.28 5.27 -8.89
CA SER A 63 11.28 4.21 -9.09
C SER A 63 11.86 4.16 -10.51
N HIS A 64 11.10 4.56 -11.53
CA HIS A 64 11.61 4.68 -12.90
C HIS A 64 12.72 5.74 -13.05
N LEU A 65 12.76 6.73 -12.17
CA LEU A 65 13.76 7.80 -12.18
C LEU A 65 14.91 7.52 -11.21
N THR A 66 14.62 6.89 -10.08
CA THR A 66 15.60 6.71 -8.98
C THR A 66 16.19 5.31 -8.90
N GLY A 67 15.56 4.32 -9.53
CA GLY A 67 15.90 2.91 -9.37
C GLY A 67 15.50 2.31 -8.01
N PHE A 68 14.79 3.03 -7.14
CA PHE A 68 14.40 2.51 -5.82
C PHE A 68 13.26 1.50 -5.91
N PHE A 69 13.54 0.25 -5.52
CA PHE A 69 12.56 -0.82 -5.41
C PHE A 69 12.75 -1.59 -4.10
N THR A 70 11.70 -2.28 -3.68
CA THR A 70 11.77 -3.27 -2.61
C THR A 70 11.24 -4.60 -3.12
N TYR A 71 11.74 -5.72 -2.59
CA TYR A 71 11.20 -7.03 -2.93
C TYR A 71 9.92 -7.32 -2.16
N TYR A 72 9.05 -8.13 -2.75
CA TYR A 72 7.93 -8.74 -2.06
C TYR A 72 8.40 -9.91 -1.19
N TYR A 73 7.63 -10.19 -0.15
CA TYR A 73 7.71 -11.45 0.56
C TYR A 73 6.43 -12.25 0.33
N GLU A 74 6.50 -13.58 0.47
CA GLU A 74 5.35 -14.47 0.42
C GLU A 74 5.31 -15.45 1.60
N PHE A 75 4.11 -15.77 2.04
CA PHE A 75 3.85 -16.76 3.08
C PHE A 75 2.50 -17.44 2.85
N LYS A 76 2.30 -18.61 3.46
CA LYS A 76 1.05 -19.37 3.40
C LYS A 76 0.26 -19.20 4.69
N ALA A 77 -1.03 -18.87 4.59
CA ALA A 77 -1.97 -18.83 5.72
C ALA A 77 -3.35 -19.32 5.26
N LYS A 78 -4.04 -20.12 6.08
CA LYS A 78 -5.38 -20.67 5.74
C LYS A 78 -5.46 -21.32 4.34
N ASP A 79 -4.42 -22.06 3.98
CA ASP A 79 -4.25 -22.67 2.66
C ASP A 79 -4.11 -21.75 1.44
N GLU A 80 -4.05 -20.44 1.67
CA GLU A 80 -3.83 -19.42 0.63
C GLU A 80 -2.42 -18.82 0.72
N LEU A 81 -1.91 -18.38 -0.42
CA LEU A 81 -0.64 -17.69 -0.53
C LEU A 81 -0.88 -16.17 -0.44
N TYR A 82 -0.18 -15.51 0.46
CA TYR A 82 -0.23 -14.07 0.64
C TYR A 82 1.12 -13.46 0.30
N LYS A 83 1.10 -12.31 -0.35
CA LYS A 83 2.30 -11.53 -0.65
C LYS A 83 2.06 -10.05 -0.42
N ASN A 84 3.11 -9.34 0.00
CA ASN A 84 3.11 -7.89 0.12
C ASN A 84 4.53 -7.35 -0.06
N PRO A 85 4.69 -6.06 -0.41
CA PRO A 85 6.00 -5.42 -0.42
C PRO A 85 6.63 -5.48 0.97
N SER A 86 7.93 -5.76 1.03
CA SER A 86 8.68 -5.73 2.29
C SER A 86 8.90 -4.32 2.83
N TYR A 87 8.86 -3.31 1.94
CA TYR A 87 9.17 -1.91 2.24
C TYR A 87 10.56 -1.73 2.90
N ASN A 88 11.49 -2.65 2.66
CA ASN A 88 12.86 -2.60 3.15
C ASN A 88 13.82 -3.01 2.04
N GLU A 89 14.64 -2.06 1.61
CA GLU A 89 15.59 -2.22 0.49
C GLU A 89 16.78 -3.13 0.83
N LYS A 90 16.98 -3.46 2.12
CA LYS A 90 18.09 -4.31 2.56
C LYS A 90 17.88 -5.79 2.26
N PHE A 91 16.63 -6.21 2.07
CA PHE A 91 16.30 -7.60 1.82
C PHE A 91 16.68 -8.04 0.42
N LYS A 92 17.10 -9.29 0.30
CA LYS A 92 17.51 -9.95 -0.94
C LYS A 92 16.62 -11.16 -1.21
N ILE A 93 16.53 -11.52 -2.49
CA ILE A 93 15.78 -12.72 -2.93
C ILE A 93 16.30 -13.95 -2.18
N GLY A 94 15.38 -14.75 -1.64
CA GLY A 94 15.69 -15.95 -0.87
C GLY A 94 15.88 -15.72 0.62
N ASP A 95 15.96 -14.47 1.09
CA ASP A 95 15.97 -14.18 2.53
C ASP A 95 14.69 -14.70 3.19
N SER A 96 14.82 -15.15 4.44
CA SER A 96 13.69 -15.50 5.30
C SER A 96 13.44 -14.35 6.27
N VAL A 97 12.23 -13.80 6.28
CA VAL A 97 11.86 -12.67 7.13
C VAL A 97 10.70 -13.04 8.04
N LEU A 98 10.73 -12.55 9.27
CA LEU A 98 9.64 -12.75 10.21
C LEU A 98 8.50 -11.79 9.88
N VAL A 99 7.32 -12.33 9.63
CA VAL A 99 6.11 -11.59 9.29
C VAL A 99 5.09 -11.80 10.38
N ILE A 100 4.46 -10.70 10.78
CA ILE A 100 3.24 -10.75 11.59
C ILE A 100 2.03 -10.51 10.69
N TYR A 101 0.99 -11.33 10.85
CA TYR A 101 -0.24 -11.24 10.08
C TYR A 101 -1.46 -11.40 10.99
N SER A 102 -2.58 -10.78 10.61
CA SER A 102 -3.86 -10.97 11.33
C SER A 102 -4.41 -12.38 11.10
N THR A 103 -4.81 -13.05 12.17
CA THR A 103 -5.43 -14.39 12.11
C THR A 103 -6.74 -14.37 11.32
N GLU A 104 -7.54 -13.33 11.48
CA GLU A 104 -8.80 -13.14 10.78
C GLU A 104 -8.58 -12.71 9.33
N PHE A 105 -7.70 -11.72 9.11
CA PHE A 105 -7.46 -11.07 7.82
C PHE A 105 -5.98 -11.13 7.39
N PRO A 106 -5.48 -12.26 6.84
CA PRO A 106 -4.04 -12.42 6.59
C PRO A 106 -3.42 -11.45 5.57
N PHE A 107 -4.23 -10.81 4.72
CA PHE A 107 -3.76 -9.72 3.84
C PHE A 107 -3.28 -8.48 4.63
N ILE A 108 -3.72 -8.33 5.88
CA ILE A 108 -3.20 -7.37 6.85
C ILE A 108 -1.97 -8.00 7.50
N ASN A 109 -0.80 -7.71 6.94
CA ASN A 109 0.46 -8.25 7.40
C ASN A 109 1.57 -7.18 7.30
N LYS A 110 2.65 -7.39 8.04
CA LYS A 110 3.89 -6.62 7.91
C LYS A 110 5.08 -7.47 8.31
N VAL A 111 6.23 -7.17 7.71
CA VAL A 111 7.51 -7.62 8.24
C VAL A 111 7.67 -7.03 9.64
N LYS A 112 8.00 -7.89 10.61
CA LYS A 112 8.36 -7.48 11.95
C LYS A 112 9.77 -6.92 11.87
N SER A 113 9.92 -5.61 12.05
CA SER A 113 11.23 -5.03 12.27
C SER A 113 11.74 -5.52 13.63
N GLU A 114 13.00 -5.94 13.67
CA GLU A 114 13.76 -6.05 14.93
C GLU A 114 13.87 -4.69 15.64
#